data_AF-A0A257V3L3-F1
#
_entry.id   AF-A0A257V3L3-F1
#
_cell.length_a   1.000
_cell.length_b   1.000
_cell.length_c   1.000
_cell.angle_alpha   90.00
_cell.angle_beta   90.00
_cell.angle_gamma   90.00
#
_symmetry.space_group_name_H-M   'P 1'
#
loop_
_entity.id
_entity.type
_entity.pdbx_description
1 polymer ?
#
loop_
_entity_poly.entity_id
_entity_poly.type
_entity_poly.pdbx_seq_one_letter_code
_entity_poly.pdbx_strand_id
1 'polypeptide(L)'
;MDKRQILERCKKEGVRFLRLTFTDIDGIIKNVEVPGTQFEKALDGQIMFDGSSIEGFTRIEESDMLLKPDPATFAIYPWPTPYGKVARLICDVYNTDDTP
;
A
#
# COMPACT_ATOMS: atom_id res chain seq x y z
N MET A 1 4.83 10.35 9.97
CA MET A 1 3.64 11.24 9.87
C MET A 1 2.46 10.51 10.46
N ASP A 2 1.46 11.20 11.00
CA ASP A 2 0.22 10.55 11.45
C ASP A 2 -0.77 10.33 10.28
N LYS A 3 -1.75 9.42 10.45
CA LYS A 3 -2.79 9.11 9.44
C LYS A 3 -3.50 10.38 8.94
N ARG A 4 -3.86 11.28 9.85
CA ARG A 4 -4.59 12.51 9.55
C ARG A 4 -3.75 13.45 8.69
N GLN A 5 -2.47 13.61 9.00
CA GLN A 5 -1.52 14.41 8.22
C GLN A 5 -1.36 13.88 6.81
N ILE A 6 -1.34 12.55 6.63
CA ILE A 6 -1.28 11.93 5.31
C ILE A 6 -2.54 12.24 4.51
N LEU A 7 -3.73 12.05 5.09
CA LEU A 7 -5.01 12.34 4.43
C LEU A 7 -5.13 13.81 4.02
N GLU A 8 -4.79 14.74 4.93
CA GLU A 8 -4.80 16.17 4.63
C GLU A 8 -3.81 16.54 3.53
N ARG A 9 -2.61 15.95 3.55
CA ARG A 9 -1.61 16.17 2.49
C ARG A 9 -2.09 15.63 1.14
N CYS A 10 -2.68 14.44 1.11
CA CYS A 10 -3.27 13.86 -0.09
C CYS A 10 -4.37 14.77 -0.67
N LYS A 11 -5.25 15.29 0.17
CA LYS A 11 -6.32 16.22 -0.24
C LYS A 11 -5.75 17.53 -0.78
N LYS A 12 -4.80 18.15 -0.07
CA LYS A 12 -4.16 19.41 -0.45
C LYS A 12 -3.41 19.30 -1.78
N GLU A 13 -2.73 18.20 -2.01
CA GLU A 13 -1.89 17.98 -3.20
C GLU A 13 -2.65 17.37 -4.39
N GLY A 14 -3.94 17.09 -4.24
CA GLY A 14 -4.75 16.47 -5.29
C GLY A 14 -4.32 15.04 -5.63
N VAL A 15 -3.92 14.27 -4.61
CA VAL A 15 -3.58 12.85 -4.75
C VAL A 15 -4.86 12.05 -4.97
N ARG A 16 -4.85 11.21 -6.01
CA ARG A 16 -6.01 10.40 -6.42
C ARG A 16 -5.79 8.91 -6.24
N PHE A 17 -4.55 8.47 -6.24
CA PHE A 17 -4.16 7.08 -6.05
C PHE A 17 -3.05 6.97 -5.01
N LEU A 18 -3.09 5.88 -4.25
CA LEU A 18 -2.07 5.51 -3.29
C LEU A 18 -1.51 4.15 -3.70
N ARG A 19 -0.19 4.05 -3.82
CA ARG A 19 0.52 2.81 -4.08
C ARG A 19 1.06 2.23 -2.78
N LEU A 20 0.50 1.11 -2.38
CA LEU A 20 0.99 0.29 -1.29
C LEU A 20 2.08 -0.60 -1.87
N THR A 21 3.33 -0.28 -1.55
CA THR A 21 4.52 -0.87 -2.16
C THR A 21 5.16 -1.85 -1.17
N PHE A 22 5.55 -3.02 -1.63
CA PHE A 22 6.28 -3.99 -0.81
C PHE A 22 7.29 -4.74 -1.68
N THR A 23 8.12 -5.56 -1.06
CA THR A 23 9.16 -6.32 -1.73
C THR A 23 8.95 -7.80 -1.47
N ASP A 24 8.99 -8.62 -2.52
CA ASP A 24 8.96 -10.08 -2.37
C ASP A 24 10.34 -10.63 -1.98
N ILE A 25 10.44 -11.95 -1.78
CA ILE A 25 11.68 -12.58 -1.31
C ILE A 25 12.83 -12.48 -2.32
N ASP A 26 12.52 -12.32 -3.60
CA ASP A 26 13.49 -12.18 -4.68
C ASP A 26 13.95 -10.72 -4.85
N GLY A 27 13.49 -9.82 -3.98
CA GLY A 27 13.84 -8.41 -4.00
C GLY A 27 13.07 -7.60 -5.04
N ILE A 28 12.03 -8.18 -5.65
CA ILE A 28 11.21 -7.51 -6.67
C ILE A 28 10.21 -6.60 -5.97
N ILE A 29 10.17 -5.35 -6.42
CA ILE A 29 9.20 -4.37 -5.93
C ILE A 29 7.83 -4.67 -6.54
N LYS A 30 6.86 -4.95 -5.68
CA LYS A 30 5.44 -5.10 -6.01
C LYS A 30 4.65 -3.93 -5.45
N ASN A 31 3.48 -3.66 -6.02
CA ASN A 31 2.60 -2.63 -5.49
C ASN A 31 1.13 -2.93 -5.78
N VAL A 32 0.27 -2.48 -4.87
CA VAL A 32 -1.18 -2.43 -5.00
C VAL A 32 -1.60 -0.97 -5.06
N GLU A 33 -2.33 -0.59 -6.10
CA GLU A 33 -2.84 0.76 -6.27
C GLU A 33 -4.29 0.86 -5.79
N VAL A 34 -4.56 1.79 -4.87
CA VAL A 34 -5.90 2.00 -4.31
C VAL A 34 -6.39 3.41 -4.63
N PRO A 35 -7.69 3.59 -4.98
CA PRO A 35 -8.26 4.89 -5.24
C PRO A 35 -8.47 5.70 -3.96
N GLY A 36 -8.61 7.02 -4.08
CA GLY A 36 -8.87 7.95 -2.99
C GLY A 36 -9.99 7.56 -2.02
N THR A 37 -11.01 6.85 -2.51
CA THR A 37 -12.14 6.34 -1.70
C THR A 37 -11.72 5.27 -0.68
N GLN A 38 -10.54 4.68 -0.84
CA GLN A 38 -10.00 3.63 0.04
C GLN A 38 -8.79 4.09 0.87
N PHE A 39 -8.43 5.38 0.85
CA PHE A 39 -7.23 5.85 1.57
C PHE A 39 -7.30 5.60 3.07
N GLU A 40 -8.47 5.79 3.69
CA GLU A 40 -8.64 5.52 5.11
C GLU A 40 -8.40 4.04 5.43
N LYS A 41 -9.07 3.15 4.69
CA LYS A 41 -8.92 1.69 4.80
C LYS A 41 -7.48 1.24 4.55
N ALA A 42 -6.80 1.85 3.58
CA ALA A 42 -5.39 1.60 3.29
C ALA A 42 -4.49 1.98 4.45
N LEU A 43 -4.65 3.18 5.00
CA LEU A 43 -3.86 3.64 6.14
C LEU A 43 -4.16 2.89 7.44
N ASP A 44 -5.33 2.26 7.55
CA ASP A 44 -5.67 1.35 8.66
C ASP A 44 -5.07 -0.06 8.49
N GLY A 45 -4.37 -0.32 7.38
CA GLY A 45 -3.73 -1.60 7.12
C GLY A 45 -4.74 -2.73 6.87
N GLN A 46 -5.86 -2.40 6.23
CA GLN A 46 -6.97 -3.32 5.96
C GLN A 46 -7.10 -3.65 4.46
N ILE A 47 -6.07 -3.37 3.67
CA ILE A 47 -6.05 -3.73 2.25
C ILE A 47 -5.52 -5.15 2.13
N MET A 48 -6.39 -6.01 1.60
CA MET A 48 -6.05 -7.39 1.28
C MET A 48 -5.55 -7.49 -0.14
N PHE A 49 -4.62 -8.39 -0.36
CA PHE A 49 -4.17 -8.79 -1.69
C PHE A 49 -3.93 -10.29 -1.72
N ASP A 50 -3.99 -10.86 -2.92
CA ASP A 50 -3.75 -12.28 -3.12
C ASP A 50 -2.24 -12.58 -3.01
N GLY A 51 -1.87 -13.33 -1.96
CA GLY A 51 -0.51 -13.77 -1.69
C GLY A 51 0.09 -14.66 -2.78
N SER A 52 -0.73 -15.23 -3.68
CA SER A 52 -0.27 -16.01 -4.83
C SER A 52 0.67 -15.23 -5.77
N SER A 53 0.59 -13.89 -5.73
CA SER A 53 1.42 -13.00 -6.54
C SER A 53 2.82 -12.73 -5.96
N ILE A 54 3.14 -13.32 -4.80
CA ILE A 54 4.45 -13.24 -4.14
C ILE A 54 5.16 -14.59 -4.31
N GLU A 55 6.26 -14.60 -5.07
CA GLU A 55 7.05 -15.83 -5.18
C GLU A 55 7.66 -16.19 -3.81
N GLY A 56 7.48 -17.44 -3.41
CA GLY A 56 8.05 -18.08 -2.23
C GLY A 56 7.49 -17.74 -0.84
N PHE A 57 6.40 -16.96 -0.76
CA PHE A 57 5.45 -17.09 0.35
C PHE A 57 4.56 -18.31 0.07
N THR A 58 4.94 -19.47 0.63
CA THR A 58 4.17 -20.73 0.74
C THR A 58 3.49 -21.31 -0.53
N ARG A 59 4.04 -22.43 -1.03
CA ARG A 59 3.53 -23.25 -2.16
C ARG A 59 2.14 -23.90 -1.97
N ILE A 60 1.41 -23.64 -0.88
CA ILE A 60 0.26 -24.51 -0.49
C ILE A 60 -1.03 -23.74 -0.19
N GLU A 61 -1.01 -22.46 0.20
CA GLU A 61 -2.24 -21.72 0.49
C GLU A 61 -2.31 -20.39 -0.27
N GLU A 62 -3.24 -20.31 -1.22
CA GLU A 62 -3.79 -19.08 -1.81
C GLU A 62 -4.45 -18.25 -0.71
N SER A 63 -3.63 -17.68 0.17
CA SER A 63 -4.08 -16.97 1.36
C SER A 63 -4.13 -15.47 1.05
N ASP A 64 -5.29 -14.87 1.31
CA ASP A 64 -5.42 -13.42 1.39
C ASP A 64 -4.42 -12.90 2.43
N MET A 65 -3.66 -11.86 2.07
CA MET A 65 -2.66 -11.23 2.94
C MET A 65 -3.02 -9.76 3.16
N LEU A 66 -2.67 -9.20 4.31
CA LEU A 66 -2.87 -7.79 4.65
C LEU A 66 -1.62 -6.97 4.36
N LEU A 67 -1.83 -5.75 3.85
CA LEU A 67 -0.78 -4.74 3.73
C LEU A 67 -0.88 -3.75 4.88
N LYS A 68 0.14 -3.69 5.72
CA LYS A 68 0.30 -2.70 6.78
C LYS A 68 1.24 -1.59 6.29
N PRO A 69 0.74 -0.39 5.94
CA PRO A 69 1.61 0.68 5.48
C PRO A 69 2.40 1.30 6.63
N ASP A 70 3.67 1.62 6.39
CA ASP A 70 4.49 2.44 7.27
C ASP A 70 4.28 3.94 6.95
N PRO A 71 3.59 4.71 7.82
CA PRO A 71 3.34 6.14 7.62
C PRO A 71 4.60 7.01 7.53
N ALA A 72 5.77 6.53 7.98
CA ALA A 72 7.03 7.24 7.86
C ALA A 72 7.56 7.27 6.42
N THR A 73 7.12 6.32 5.58
CA THR A 73 7.60 6.16 4.20
C THR A 73 6.78 6.91 3.15
N PHE A 74 5.79 7.70 3.59
CA PHE A 74 4.90 8.44 2.72
C PHE A 74 5.65 9.39 1.78
N ALA A 75 5.46 9.21 0.48
CA ALA A 75 6.02 10.10 -0.54
C ALA A 75 5.02 10.33 -1.68
N ILE A 76 5.00 11.53 -2.24
CA ILE A 76 4.23 11.85 -3.45
C ILE A 76 5.18 11.82 -4.64
N TYR A 77 4.79 11.14 -5.71
CA TYR A 77 5.61 11.13 -6.92
C TYR A 77 5.66 12.53 -7.54
N PRO A 78 6.85 12.97 -8.00
CA PRO A 78 7.05 14.33 -8.48
C PRO A 78 6.50 14.57 -9.89
N TRP A 79 6.27 13.52 -10.67
CA TRP A 79 5.77 13.64 -12.04
C TRP A 79 4.23 13.79 -12.09
N PRO A 80 3.70 14.58 -13.02
CA PRO A 80 2.28 14.74 -13.20
C PRO A 80 1.66 13.48 -13.81
N THR A 81 0.40 13.19 -13.46
CA THR A 81 -0.41 12.22 -14.20
C THR A 81 -1.70 12.88 -14.69
N PRO A 82 -2.31 12.40 -15.78
CA PRO A 82 -3.55 12.97 -16.31
C PRO A 82 -4.72 12.95 -15.33
N TYR A 83 -4.68 12.04 -14.34
CA TYR A 83 -5.81 11.75 -13.47
C TYR A 83 -5.62 12.26 -12.03
N GLY A 84 -4.48 12.88 -11.72
CA GLY A 84 -4.13 13.41 -10.40
C GLY A 84 -2.79 12.89 -9.88
N LYS A 85 -2.30 13.41 -8.74
CA LYS A 85 -1.03 12.93 -8.20
C LYS A 85 -1.18 11.53 -7.63
N VAL A 86 -0.07 10.80 -7.57
CA VAL A 86 0.01 9.47 -6.96
C VAL A 86 0.96 9.55 -5.78
N ALA A 87 0.54 9.02 -4.64
CA ALA A 87 1.39 8.86 -3.47
C ALA A 87 1.78 7.39 -3.29
N ARG A 88 2.83 7.13 -2.53
CA ARG A 88 3.27 5.79 -2.15
C ARG A 88 3.49 5.67 -0.65
N LEU A 89 3.31 4.46 -0.16
CA LEU A 89 3.74 3.99 1.15
C LEU A 89 4.43 2.63 0.95
N ILE A 90 5.49 2.39 1.71
CA ILE A 90 6.05 1.05 1.86
C ILE A 90 5.20 0.32 2.89
N CYS A 91 4.91 -0.94 2.63
CA CYS A 91 4.05 -1.78 3.45
C CYS A 91 4.79 -3.04 3.83
N ASP A 92 4.51 -3.48 5.06
CA ASP A 92 4.81 -4.83 5.50
C ASP A 92 3.64 -5.74 5.14
N VAL A 93 3.95 -7.00 4.86
CA VAL A 93 2.98 -8.04 4.55
C VAL A 93 2.67 -8.80 5.83
N TYR A 94 1.38 -8.96 6.13
CA TYR A 94 0.88 -9.65 7.32
C TYR A 94 -0.13 -10.71 6.90
N ASN A 95 -0.23 -11.78 7.67
CA ASN A 95 -1.33 -12.73 7.60
C ASN A 95 -2.65 -12.07 8.08
N THR A 96 -3.78 -12.71 7.78
CA THR A 96 -5.12 -12.22 8.16
C THR A 96 -5.39 -12.25 9.67
N ASP A 97 -4.56 -12.96 10.44
CA ASP A 97 -4.58 -13.00 11.91
C ASP A 97 -3.66 -11.95 12.55
N ASP A 98 -3.21 -10.94 11.79
CA ASP A 98 -2.28 -9.89 12.20
C ASP A 98 -0.89 -10.41 12.62
N THR A 99 -0.52 -11.64 12.25
CA THR A 99 0.86 -12.11 12.37
C THR A 99 1.71 -11.67 11.16
N PRO A 100 2.96 -11.23 11.36
CA PRO A 100 3.88 -10.90 10.27
C PRO A 100 4.42 -12.14 9.55
#